data_AF-A0A5D0QPR8-F1
#
_entry.id   AF-A0A5D0QPR8-F1
#
_cell.length_a   1.000
_cell.length_b   1.000
_cell.length_c   1.000
_cell.angle_alpha   90.00
_cell.angle_beta   90.00
_cell.angle_gamma   90.00
#
_symmetry.space_group_name_H-M   'P 1'
#
loop_
_entity.id
_entity.type
_entity.pdbx_description
1 polymer ?
#
loop_
_entity_poly.entity_id
_entity_poly.type
_entity_poly.pdbx_seq_one_letter_code
_entity_poly.pdbx_strand_id
1 'polypeptide(L)'
;MTSHPTTTAARPPQFPQAVERLLDAIAANPDYKQTGVVTYTPIPSARGRWQAGEHTCGDGTINTAATNKLITLELLGPKVRVLALTAVGLDHVQARHARRSREANAR
;
A
#
# COMPACT_ATOMS: atom_id res chain seq x y z
N MET A 1 -9.07 -25.96 34.20
CA MET A 1 -8.12 -24.86 33.89
C MET A 1 -8.00 -24.79 32.38
N THR A 2 -8.65 -23.83 31.75
CA THR A 2 -8.65 -23.64 30.29
C THR A 2 -7.40 -22.86 29.89
N SER A 3 -6.41 -23.56 29.34
CA SER A 3 -5.22 -22.96 28.76
C SER A 3 -5.60 -22.30 27.44
N HIS A 4 -5.68 -20.98 27.41
CA HIS A 4 -5.79 -20.23 26.16
C HIS A 4 -4.52 -20.45 25.34
N PRO A 5 -4.62 -20.81 24.04
CA PRO A 5 -3.45 -20.78 23.17
C PRO A 5 -3.04 -19.31 23.04
N THR A 6 -1.88 -18.96 23.61
CA THR A 6 -1.17 -17.73 23.28
C THR A 6 -0.83 -17.83 21.80
N THR A 7 -1.71 -17.32 20.94
CA THR A 7 -1.41 -17.07 19.54
C THR A 7 -0.25 -16.08 19.56
N THR A 8 0.97 -16.58 19.35
CA THR A 8 2.12 -15.78 18.97
C THR A 8 1.75 -15.13 17.65
N ALA A 9 1.07 -13.99 17.72
CA ALA A 9 0.81 -13.14 16.58
C ALA A 9 2.19 -12.71 16.11
N ALA A 10 2.70 -13.36 15.06
CA ALA A 10 3.93 -12.97 14.40
C ALA A 10 3.83 -11.46 14.18
N ARG A 11 4.79 -10.71 14.74
CA ARG A 11 4.81 -9.26 14.62
C ARG A 11 4.69 -8.96 13.13
N PRO A 12 3.63 -8.25 12.70
CA PRO A 12 3.40 -7.98 11.29
C PRO A 12 4.66 -7.30 10.74
N PRO A 13 5.08 -7.63 9.51
CA PRO A 13 6.23 -6.99 8.89
C PRO A 13 6.03 -5.47 8.95
N GLN A 14 6.97 -4.78 9.59
CA GLN A 14 6.95 -3.33 9.70
C GLN A 14 7.57 -2.77 8.43
N PHE A 15 6.73 -2.27 7.54
CA PHE A 15 7.19 -1.58 6.34
C PHE A 15 7.48 -0.11 6.63
N PRO A 16 8.33 0.55 5.84
CA PRO A 16 8.51 1.99 5.94
C PRO A 16 7.16 2.70 5.82
N GLN A 17 6.92 3.73 6.64
CA GLN A 17 5.64 4.47 6.64
C GLN A 17 5.23 4.97 5.25
N ALA A 18 6.20 5.32 4.40
CA ALA A 18 5.95 5.71 3.01
C ALA A 18 5.32 4.58 2.18
N VAL A 19 5.73 3.32 2.38
CA VAL A 19 5.16 2.15 1.70
C VAL A 19 3.74 1.92 2.19
N GLU A 20 3.50 1.98 3.50
CA GLU A 20 2.15 1.80 4.02
C GLU A 20 1.20 2.89 3.50
N ARG A 21 1.64 4.15 3.44
CA ARG A 21 0.86 5.25 2.84
C ARG A 21 0.58 5.02 1.35
N LEU A 22 1.53 4.47 0.61
CA LEU A 22 1.32 4.08 -0.79
C LEU A 22 0.21 3.02 -0.91
N LEU A 23 0.23 1.98 -0.08
CA LEU A 23 -0.81 0.94 -0.12
C LEU A 23 -2.19 1.49 0.23
N ASP A 24 -2.27 2.30 1.29
CA ASP A 24 -3.51 2.96 1.71
C ASP A 24 -4.03 3.88 0.58
N ALA A 25 -3.15 4.61 -0.09
CA ALA A 25 -3.52 5.48 -1.20
C ALA A 25 -4.02 4.72 -2.42
N ILE A 26 -3.41 3.58 -2.77
CA ILE A 26 -3.90 2.70 -3.84
C ILE A 26 -5.29 2.18 -3.46
N ALA A 27 -5.47 1.64 -2.25
CA ALA A 27 -6.77 1.12 -1.78
C ALA A 27 -7.87 2.19 -1.73
N ALA A 28 -7.51 3.43 -1.40
CA ALA A 28 -8.43 4.56 -1.33
C ALA A 28 -8.75 5.16 -2.71
N ASN A 29 -7.92 4.91 -3.72
CA ASN A 29 -8.07 5.51 -5.04
C ASN A 29 -9.36 5.00 -5.73
N PRO A 30 -10.20 5.89 -6.30
CA PRO A 30 -11.40 5.49 -7.02
C PRO A 30 -11.11 4.59 -8.24
N ASP A 31 -10.02 4.83 -8.96
CA ASP A 31 -9.63 4.03 -10.13
C ASP A 31 -9.34 2.59 -9.73
N TYR A 32 -8.71 2.38 -8.56
CA TYR A 32 -8.47 1.04 -8.00
C TYR A 32 -9.77 0.31 -7.72
N LYS A 33 -10.78 1.02 -7.19
CA LYS A 33 -12.10 0.42 -6.89
C LYS A 33 -12.86 0.03 -8.15
N GLN A 34 -12.63 0.75 -9.25
CA GLN A 34 -13.30 0.49 -10.53
C GLN A 34 -12.59 -0.58 -11.37
N THR A 35 -11.25 -0.54 -11.40
CA THR A 35 -10.44 -1.31 -12.37
C THR A 35 -9.44 -2.26 -11.72
N GLY A 36 -9.24 -2.17 -10.40
CA GLY A 36 -8.23 -2.95 -9.68
C GLY A 36 -6.81 -2.44 -9.84
N VAL A 37 -6.59 -1.31 -10.53
CA VAL A 37 -5.27 -0.73 -10.76
C VAL A 37 -5.26 0.79 -10.57
N VAL A 38 -4.09 1.37 -10.34
CA VAL A 38 -3.87 2.81 -10.22
C VAL A 38 -2.71 3.23 -11.09
N THR A 39 -2.94 4.28 -11.87
CA THR A 39 -1.93 4.82 -12.77
C THR A 39 -1.17 5.96 -12.11
N TYR A 40 0.14 5.77 -11.97
CA TYR A 40 1.10 6.75 -11.49
C TYR A 40 1.86 7.37 -12.67
N THR A 41 1.92 8.70 -12.69
CA THR A 41 2.68 9.49 -13.67
C THR A 41 3.85 10.19 -13.00
N PRO A 42 4.98 10.41 -13.70
CA PRO A 42 6.14 11.07 -13.13
C PRO A 42 5.84 12.55 -12.96
N ILE A 43 6.26 13.12 -11.84
CA ILE A 43 6.15 14.56 -11.60
C ILE A 43 7.31 15.26 -12.32
N PRO A 44 7.07 16.12 -13.34
CA PRO A 44 8.15 16.72 -14.12
C PRO A 44 9.13 17.54 -13.28
N SER A 45 8.61 18.25 -12.27
CA SER A 45 9.38 19.13 -11.39
C SER A 45 10.16 18.38 -10.29
N ALA A 46 9.96 17.07 -10.13
CA ALA A 46 10.58 16.30 -9.06
C ALA A 46 11.05 14.93 -9.56
N ARG A 47 12.33 14.83 -9.88
CA ARG A 47 12.96 13.61 -10.41
C ARG A 47 12.75 12.44 -9.44
N GLY A 48 12.26 11.32 -9.96
CA GLY A 48 12.01 10.09 -9.18
C GLY A 48 10.77 10.16 -8.28
N ARG A 49 9.91 11.17 -8.45
CA ARG A 49 8.59 11.24 -7.81
C ARG A 49 7.49 10.89 -8.80
N TRP A 50 6.49 10.21 -8.29
CA TRP A 50 5.35 9.69 -9.02
C TRP A 50 4.05 10.13 -8.34
N GLN A 51 3.05 10.48 -9.12
CA GLN A 51 1.75 10.97 -8.64
C GLN A 51 0.60 10.14 -9.21
N ALA A 52 -0.38 9.85 -8.36
CA ALA A 52 -1.69 9.35 -8.76
C ALA A 52 -2.76 10.06 -7.94
N GLY A 53 -3.65 10.81 -8.60
CA GLY A 53 -4.57 11.72 -7.92
C GLY A 53 -3.83 12.69 -6.97
N GLU A 54 -4.24 12.73 -5.71
CA GLU A 54 -3.63 13.58 -4.68
C GLU A 54 -2.40 12.95 -4.00
N HIS A 55 -2.09 11.69 -4.29
CA HIS A 55 -0.99 10.99 -3.64
C HIS A 55 0.31 11.06 -4.45
N THR A 56 1.41 11.43 -3.77
CA THR A 56 2.77 11.43 -4.33
C THR A 56 3.67 10.45 -3.58
N CYS A 57 4.44 9.65 -4.31
CA CYS A 57 5.48 8.77 -3.75
C CYS A 57 6.80 8.84 -4.52
N GLY A 58 7.86 8.33 -3.89
CA GLY A 58 9.16 8.16 -4.55
C GLY A 58 9.30 6.81 -5.24
N ASP A 59 10.23 6.74 -6.19
CA ASP A 59 10.65 5.51 -6.87
C ASP A 59 11.03 4.41 -5.88
N GLY A 60 11.83 4.75 -4.86
CA GLY A 60 12.24 3.81 -3.82
C GLY A 60 11.06 3.25 -3.02
N THR A 61 9.98 4.01 -2.85
CA THR A 61 8.76 3.52 -2.18
C THR A 61 8.05 2.47 -3.03
N ILE A 62 7.87 2.76 -4.32
CA ILE A 62 7.24 1.82 -5.27
C ILE A 62 8.07 0.54 -5.37
N ASN A 63 9.39 0.67 -5.55
CA ASN A 63 10.28 -0.48 -5.66
C ASN A 63 10.30 -1.30 -4.36
N THR A 64 10.29 -0.65 -3.19
CA THR A 64 10.22 -1.37 -1.92
C THR A 64 8.90 -2.14 -1.80
N ALA A 65 7.77 -1.53 -2.15
CA ALA A 65 6.47 -2.19 -2.12
C ALA A 65 6.42 -3.39 -3.09
N ALA A 66 6.98 -3.23 -4.29
CA ALA A 66 7.06 -4.28 -5.31
C ALA A 66 7.98 -5.44 -4.88
N THR A 67 9.18 -5.15 -4.37
CA THR A 67 10.14 -6.16 -3.86
C THR A 67 9.54 -6.96 -2.71
N ASN A 68 8.75 -6.32 -1.84
CA ASN A 68 8.03 -6.99 -0.76
C ASN A 68 6.73 -7.68 -1.22
N LYS A 69 6.45 -7.72 -2.53
CA LYS A 69 5.26 -8.36 -3.14
C LYS A 69 3.94 -7.81 -2.62
N LEU A 70 3.92 -6.55 -2.18
CA LEU A 70 2.70 -5.86 -1.70
C LEU A 70 1.91 -5.28 -2.87
N ILE A 71 2.60 -4.95 -3.96
CA ILE A 71 2.00 -4.46 -5.20
C ILE A 71 2.56 -5.20 -6.41
N THR A 72 1.77 -5.24 -7.48
CA THR A 72 2.30 -5.44 -8.83
C THR A 72 2.67 -4.08 -9.43
N LEU A 73 3.70 -4.08 -10.25
CA LEU A 73 4.18 -2.90 -10.99
C LEU A 73 4.25 -3.28 -12.46
N GLU A 74 3.45 -2.61 -13.28
CA GLU A 74 3.48 -2.69 -14.73
C GLU A 74 3.92 -1.35 -15.32
N LEU A 75 4.82 -1.38 -16.31
CA LEU A 75 5.36 -0.19 -16.95
C LEU A 75 4.67 0.01 -18.30
N LEU A 76 3.74 0.97 -18.37
CA LEU A 76 3.13 1.40 -19.62
C LEU A 76 4.01 2.48 -20.28
N GLY A 77 5.17 2.04 -20.75
CA GLY A 77 6.18 2.91 -21.36
C GLY A 77 7.01 3.71 -20.34
N PRO A 78 7.84 4.67 -20.81
CA PRO A 78 8.85 5.32 -19.97
C PRO A 78 8.27 6.33 -18.96
N LYS A 79 6.96 6.64 -19.04
CA LYS A 79 6.32 7.72 -18.31
C LYS A 79 5.07 7.29 -17.54
N VAL A 80 4.75 6.01 -17.46
CA VAL A 80 3.54 5.57 -16.76
C VAL A 80 3.81 4.27 -16.02
N ARG A 81 3.41 4.25 -14.74
CA ARG A 81 3.46 3.07 -13.88
C ARG A 81 2.06 2.70 -13.47
N VAL A 82 1.65 1.48 -13.74
CA VAL A 82 0.38 0.94 -13.27
C VAL A 82 0.67 0.06 -12.07
N LEU A 83 0.06 0.40 -10.93
CA LEU A 83 0.22 -0.29 -9.67
C LEU A 83 -1.09 -0.98 -9.28
N ALA A 84 -1.03 -2.21 -8.81
CA ALA A 84 -2.17 -2.89 -8.19
C ALA A 84 -1.74 -3.50 -6.85
N LEU A 85 -2.65 -3.56 -5.86
CA LEU A 85 -2.36 -4.33 -4.65
C LEU A 85 -2.39 -5.83 -4.99
N THR A 86 -1.42 -6.57 -4.44
CA THR A 86 -1.52 -8.03 -4.37
C THR A 86 -2.46 -8.43 -3.23
N ALA A 87 -2.80 -9.72 -3.14
CA ALA A 87 -3.53 -10.25 -1.99
C ALA A 87 -2.84 -9.92 -0.66
N VAL A 88 -1.50 -9.95 -0.62
CA VAL A 88 -0.71 -9.62 0.57
C VAL A 88 -0.79 -8.12 0.90
N GLY A 89 -0.69 -7.26 -0.11
CA GLY A 89 -0.85 -5.81 0.08
C GLY A 89 -2.23 -5.44 0.58
N LEU A 90 -3.27 -6.09 0.05
CA LEU A 90 -4.65 -5.88 0.47
C LEU A 90 -4.90 -6.32 1.92
N ASP A 91 -4.43 -7.52 2.29
CA ASP A 91 -4.50 -8.00 3.68
C ASP A 91 -3.81 -7.02 4.64
N HIS A 92 -2.65 -6.48 4.24
CA HIS A 92 -1.93 -5.50 5.04
C HIS A 92 -2.73 -4.22 5.29
N VAL A 93 -3.35 -3.66 4.24
CA VAL A 93 -4.21 -2.47 4.35
C VAL A 93 -5.43 -2.76 5.24
N GLN A 94 -6.09 -3.90 5.02
CA GLN A 94 -7.26 -4.30 5.81
C GLN A 94 -6.91 -4.49 7.29
N ALA A 95 -5.82 -5.19 7.59
CA ALA A 95 -5.32 -5.38 8.95
C ALA A 95 -4.99 -4.03 9.62
N ARG A 96 -4.44 -3.08 8.87
CA ARG A 96 -4.15 -1.73 9.38
C ARG A 96 -5.42 -0.95 9.70
N HIS A 97 -6.38 -0.95 8.78
CA HIS A 97 -7.68 -0.27 8.98
C HIS A 97 -8.47 -0.89 10.14
N ALA A 98 -8.41 -2.22 10.30
CA ALA A 98 -9.01 -2.93 11.42
C ALA A 98 -8.39 -2.55 12.77
N ARG A 99 -7.08 -2.26 12.82
CA ARG A 99 -6.43 -1.76 14.05
C ARG A 99 -6.85 -0.34 14.39
N ARG A 100 -6.84 0.57 13.41
CA ARG A 100 -7.26 1.97 13.62
C ARG A 100 -8.70 2.09 14.11
N SER A 101 -9.61 1.29 13.55
CA SER A 101 -11.02 1.30 13.97
C SER A 101 -11.23 0.79 15.39
N ARG A 102 -10.42 -0.19 15.84
CA ARG A 102 -10.45 -0.66 17.24
C ARG A 102 -9.91 0.37 18.23
N GLU A 103 -8.86 1.11 17.86
CA GLU A 103 -8.31 2.18 18.70
C GLU A 103 -9.25 3.39 18.77
N ALA A 104 -9.96 3.69 17.68
CA ALA A 104 -10.96 4.75 17.65
C ALA A 104 -12.21 4.44 18.50
N ASN A 105 -12.59 3.16 18.63
CA ASN A 105 -13.73 2.73 19.43
C ASN A 105 -13.38 2.50 20.93
N ALA A 106 -12.09 2.61 21.29
CA ALA A 106 -11.61 2.48 22.67
C ALA A 106 -11.36 3.85 23.33
N ARG A 107 -11.80 4.95 22.70
CA ARG A 107 -11.77 6.32 23.21
C ARG A 107 -13.19 6.83 23.38
#